data_AF-A0A1Z5KRF3-F1
#
_entry.id   AF-A0A1Z5KRF3-F1
#
_cell.length_a   1.000
_cell.length_b   1.000
_cell.length_c   1.000
_cell.angle_alpha   90.00
_cell.angle_beta   90.00
_cell.angle_gamma   90.00
#
_symmetry.space_group_name_H-M   'P 1'
#
loop_
_entity.id
_entity.type
_entity.pdbx_description
1 polymer ?
#
loop_
_entity_poly.entity_id
_entity_poly.type
_entity_poly.pdbx_seq_one_letter_code
_entity_poly.pdbx_strand_id
1 'polypeptide(L)'
;MSSSTEAVMFRDDRGTVHEWDNTVKAKVAVRAGIGGVSLFHMGMTADQLVATWGIWGIRGSDFDPANPTAGSVFPELDPGPEEAAFLASAVNLSPSCYTNPRGCFQIDNVTDLVALQDQIDFVLFIDNGVDEKFLEVDAAGLTVIFVDTFYEYNENCRAFNYSLIDPSMCYGRSMIDIANRLEELAVFLGSDVDVDALNMQKQAACEAASNLTDAAAQAHEKGIRIKNIWLAVNQDENGTSYASLSDYDPIDLWVPRTLEELGMPLLHGDTYEEWGEITANQYFVDCEPGDVNQECNGNTYFPVDFWMIDSRSSRLVDDNFKLLFPDRAILADQWWYTPMNDGPLSYKIIASYLTGFTERISAAENLQEATEECTPVDPKSIAHLKADGSGGLPLNGFVCYDRNLIQEEYLKCPNFSAPAPTTDSPPTAPTPTTDSEPTAPTPSVDATTPTAGNAGSVPTSSVLAARVNSMAGTLVMVLIVAIYL
;
A
#
# COMPACT_ATOMS: atom_id res chain seq x y z
N MET A 1 6.62 -32.72 34.97
CA MET A 1 5.73 -32.96 33.81
C MET A 1 6.24 -32.08 32.71
N SER A 2 6.43 -32.58 31.49
CA SER A 2 6.70 -31.70 30.36
C SER A 2 5.36 -31.12 29.93
N SER A 3 5.21 -29.80 29.94
CA SER A 3 4.25 -29.19 29.03
C SER A 3 4.87 -29.31 27.65
N SER A 4 4.14 -29.84 26.68
CA SER A 4 4.38 -29.47 25.29
C SER A 4 3.81 -28.06 25.15
N THR A 5 4.64 -27.07 24.83
CA THR A 5 4.11 -25.92 24.09
C THR A 5 3.64 -26.47 22.74
N GLU A 6 2.42 -26.12 22.38
CA GLU A 6 1.76 -26.59 21.16
C GLU A 6 2.10 -25.57 20.08
N ALA A 7 2.99 -25.94 19.17
CA ALA A 7 3.47 -25.03 18.13
C ALA A 7 2.30 -24.55 17.27
N VAL A 8 2.26 -23.25 17.01
CA VAL A 8 1.29 -22.65 16.08
C VAL A 8 1.78 -22.83 14.65
N MET A 9 0.83 -22.90 13.72
CA MET A 9 1.07 -23.15 12.30
C MET A 9 0.77 -21.87 11.51
N PHE A 10 1.66 -21.44 10.62
CA PHE A 10 1.36 -20.46 9.58
C PHE A 10 1.65 -21.06 8.21
N ARG A 11 0.60 -21.21 7.39
CA ARG A 11 0.76 -21.49 5.96
C ARG A 11 1.08 -20.17 5.27
N ASP A 12 2.19 -20.07 4.54
CA ASP A 12 2.53 -18.93 3.69
C ASP A 12 1.78 -18.99 2.34
N ASP A 13 1.79 -17.90 1.58
CA ASP A 13 1.04 -17.83 0.32
C ASP A 13 1.69 -18.63 -0.85
N ARG A 14 2.82 -19.32 -0.61
CA ARG A 14 3.35 -20.38 -1.48
C ARG A 14 2.82 -21.77 -1.09
N GLY A 15 2.02 -21.85 -0.03
CA GLY A 15 1.55 -23.10 0.57
C GLY A 15 2.56 -23.78 1.50
N THR A 16 3.71 -23.16 1.79
CA THR A 16 4.71 -23.64 2.75
C THR A 16 4.13 -23.54 4.15
N VAL A 17 4.30 -24.56 4.99
CA VAL A 17 3.78 -24.54 6.37
C VAL A 17 4.95 -24.36 7.33
N HIS A 18 4.88 -23.28 8.11
CA HIS A 18 5.85 -22.89 9.12
C HIS A 18 5.33 -23.22 10.52
N GLU A 19 6.23 -23.59 11.44
CA GLU A 19 5.93 -23.96 12.83
C GLU A 19 6.68 -23.00 13.78
N TRP A 20 6.01 -22.49 14.82
CA TRP A 20 6.64 -21.63 15.82
C TRP A 20 6.03 -21.80 17.23
N ASP A 21 6.82 -21.56 18.28
CA ASP A 21 6.33 -21.41 19.65
C ASP A 21 6.05 -19.94 19.92
N ASN A 22 4.83 -19.48 19.62
CA ASN A 22 4.45 -18.06 19.76
C ASN A 22 4.28 -17.57 21.21
N THR A 23 4.67 -18.38 22.21
CA THR A 23 4.99 -17.87 23.55
C THR A 23 6.36 -17.18 23.60
N VAL A 24 7.16 -17.33 22.54
CA VAL A 24 8.42 -16.64 22.28
C VAL A 24 8.24 -15.69 21.09
N LYS A 25 8.72 -14.46 21.24
CA LYS A 25 8.84 -13.48 20.17
C LYS A 25 9.84 -13.95 19.11
N ALA A 26 9.35 -14.21 17.90
CA ALA A 26 10.19 -14.47 16.74
C ALA A 26 10.92 -13.20 16.30
N LYS A 27 12.20 -13.36 15.93
CA LYS A 27 13.03 -12.29 15.38
C LYS A 27 13.04 -12.29 13.87
N VAL A 28 12.91 -11.10 13.29
CA VAL A 28 12.60 -10.96 11.87
C VAL A 28 13.44 -9.93 11.13
N ALA A 29 13.63 -10.18 9.84
CA ALA A 29 14.04 -9.20 8.85
C ALA A 29 12.90 -8.97 7.85
N VAL A 30 12.56 -7.72 7.53
CA VAL A 30 11.35 -7.39 6.77
C VAL A 30 11.46 -6.10 5.93
N ARG A 31 10.72 -6.01 4.81
CA ARG A 31 10.61 -4.76 4.02
C ARG A 31 9.97 -3.65 4.87
N ALA A 32 10.60 -2.47 4.91
CA ALA A 32 10.37 -1.43 5.91
C ALA A 32 8.91 -0.93 6.00
N GLY A 33 8.36 -0.35 4.93
CA GLY A 33 6.97 0.13 4.90
C GLY A 33 5.94 -1.01 5.01
N ILE A 34 5.77 -1.78 3.94
CA ILE A 34 4.71 -2.81 3.80
C ILE A 34 4.78 -3.96 4.81
N GLY A 35 5.94 -4.29 5.36
CA GLY A 35 6.02 -5.32 6.40
C GLY A 35 6.32 -4.75 7.78
N GLY A 36 7.38 -3.95 7.92
CA GLY A 36 7.83 -3.42 9.21
C GLY A 36 6.79 -2.56 9.91
N VAL A 37 6.32 -1.50 9.25
CA VAL A 37 5.33 -0.55 9.83
C VAL A 37 3.96 -1.21 9.97
N SER A 38 3.56 -2.05 9.02
CA SER A 38 2.32 -2.84 9.12
C SER A 38 2.29 -3.72 10.36
N LEU A 39 3.35 -4.51 10.59
CA LEU A 39 3.44 -5.40 11.75
C LEU A 39 3.63 -4.62 13.06
N PHE A 40 4.26 -3.44 13.04
CA PHE A 40 4.29 -2.53 14.19
C PHE A 40 2.87 -2.09 14.62
N HIS A 41 2.00 -1.75 13.67
CA HIS A 41 0.58 -1.47 13.95
C HIS A 41 -0.19 -2.70 14.47
N MET A 42 0.33 -3.91 14.24
CA MET A 42 -0.15 -5.19 14.80
C MET A 42 0.62 -5.62 16.08
N GLY A 43 1.38 -4.73 16.73
CA GLY A 43 2.05 -5.01 18.01
C GLY A 43 3.45 -5.64 17.93
N MET A 44 4.09 -5.66 16.76
CA MET A 44 5.50 -6.06 16.64
C MET A 44 6.41 -5.02 17.29
N THR A 45 7.28 -5.45 18.20
CA THR A 45 8.14 -4.55 19.00
C THR A 45 9.62 -4.63 18.61
N ALA A 46 10.42 -3.64 19.03
CA ALA A 46 11.81 -3.46 18.58
C ALA A 46 12.77 -4.62 18.94
N ASP A 47 12.41 -5.47 19.89
CA ASP A 47 13.11 -6.71 20.24
C ASP A 47 12.87 -7.88 19.24
N GLN A 48 11.85 -7.77 18.39
CA GLN A 48 11.61 -8.67 17.23
C GLN A 48 12.32 -8.18 15.96
N LEU A 49 12.36 -6.87 15.71
CA LEU A 49 12.87 -6.33 14.45
C LEU A 49 14.40 -6.26 14.42
N VAL A 50 15.04 -7.21 13.74
CA VAL A 50 16.50 -7.28 13.59
C VAL A 50 16.99 -6.40 12.44
N ALA A 51 16.30 -6.45 11.30
CA ALA A 51 16.73 -5.78 10.08
C ALA A 51 15.57 -5.32 9.20
N THR A 52 15.81 -4.27 8.42
CA THR A 52 14.85 -3.70 7.45
C THR A 52 15.50 -3.50 6.08
N TRP A 53 14.71 -3.48 5.01
CA TRP A 53 15.16 -3.03 3.69
C TRP A 53 14.05 -2.31 2.94
N GLY A 54 14.41 -1.62 1.86
CA GLY A 54 13.50 -0.86 1.03
C GLY A 54 13.17 0.53 1.57
N ILE A 55 12.29 1.21 0.84
CA ILE A 55 11.74 2.53 1.19
C ILE A 55 10.82 2.42 2.41
N TRP A 56 10.85 3.46 3.26
CA TRP A 56 10.07 3.53 4.50
C TRP A 56 8.65 4.07 4.27
N GLY A 57 8.52 5.13 3.47
CA GLY A 57 7.26 5.65 2.97
C GLY A 57 6.87 5.11 1.59
N ILE A 58 5.80 5.63 0.99
CA ILE A 58 5.38 5.28 -0.37
C ILE A 58 6.23 5.96 -1.44
N ARG A 59 6.25 5.43 -2.67
CA ARG A 59 6.92 6.10 -3.78
C ARG A 59 6.26 7.46 -4.09
N GLY A 60 7.08 8.44 -4.47
CA GLY A 60 6.68 9.84 -4.71
C GLY A 60 6.61 10.72 -3.46
N SER A 61 6.74 10.12 -2.27
CA SER A 61 6.76 10.82 -0.98
C SER A 61 7.94 11.81 -0.86
N ASP A 62 7.83 12.79 0.03
CA ASP A 62 8.96 13.61 0.54
C ASP A 62 9.24 13.38 2.03
N PHE A 63 8.72 12.30 2.61
CA PHE A 63 9.07 11.82 3.95
C PHE A 63 10.58 11.68 4.13
N ASP A 64 11.12 12.31 5.19
CA ASP A 64 12.53 12.23 5.58
C ASP A 64 12.72 11.32 6.82
N PRO A 65 13.29 10.11 6.66
CA PRO A 65 13.67 9.24 7.78
C PRO A 65 14.57 9.90 8.85
N ALA A 66 15.33 10.94 8.50
CA ALA A 66 16.17 11.67 9.45
C ALA A 66 15.42 12.81 10.19
N ASN A 67 14.22 13.17 9.74
CA ASN A 67 13.37 14.20 10.33
C ASN A 67 11.86 13.86 10.16
N PRO A 68 11.37 12.73 10.72
CA PRO A 68 9.97 12.32 10.55
C PRO A 68 8.97 13.30 11.16
N THR A 69 9.43 14.18 12.05
CA THR A 69 8.65 15.31 12.61
C THR A 69 8.35 16.43 11.61
N ALA A 70 8.92 16.41 10.40
CA ALA A 70 8.52 17.30 9.30
C ALA A 70 7.17 16.91 8.68
N GLY A 71 6.74 15.65 8.82
CA GLY A 71 5.59 15.09 8.11
C GLY A 71 5.93 14.65 6.68
N SER A 72 4.89 14.50 5.86
CA SER A 72 4.94 14.13 4.45
C SER A 72 3.74 14.73 3.72
N VAL A 73 3.81 14.83 2.39
CA VAL A 73 2.62 15.04 1.53
C VAL A 73 1.58 13.90 1.57
N PHE A 74 1.94 12.72 2.09
CA PHE A 74 1.06 11.54 2.20
C PHE A 74 0.91 11.05 3.67
N PRO A 75 0.39 11.90 4.59
CA PRO A 75 0.48 11.69 6.04
C PRO A 75 -0.36 10.53 6.59
N GLU A 76 -1.31 10.01 5.82
CA GLU A 76 -2.12 8.81 6.14
C GLU A 76 -1.51 7.49 5.65
N LEU A 77 -0.46 7.55 4.83
CA LEU A 77 0.24 6.38 4.26
C LEU A 77 1.70 6.27 4.72
N ASP A 78 2.36 7.38 5.03
CA ASP A 78 3.78 7.38 5.42
C ASP A 78 4.01 7.19 6.94
N PRO A 79 5.22 6.75 7.36
CA PRO A 79 5.54 6.58 8.78
C PRO A 79 5.44 7.87 9.59
N GLY A 80 4.86 7.81 10.79
CA GLY A 80 4.99 8.85 11.80
C GLY A 80 6.33 8.77 12.55
N PRO A 81 6.57 9.67 13.53
CA PRO A 81 7.80 9.67 14.33
C PRO A 81 8.02 8.38 15.15
N GLU A 82 6.95 7.68 15.55
CA GLU A 82 7.05 6.44 16.33
C GLU A 82 7.40 5.25 15.42
N GLU A 83 6.72 5.14 14.27
CA GLU A 83 7.02 4.18 13.22
C GLU A 83 8.46 4.35 12.69
N ALA A 84 8.90 5.59 12.48
CA ALA A 84 10.25 5.90 12.04
C ALA A 84 11.31 5.55 13.11
N ALA A 85 11.03 5.82 14.39
CA ALA A 85 11.92 5.44 15.49
C ALA A 85 12.03 3.91 15.65
N PHE A 86 10.94 3.18 15.38
CA PHE A 86 10.92 1.73 15.32
C PHE A 86 11.74 1.17 14.15
N LEU A 87 11.55 1.67 12.93
CA LEU A 87 12.37 1.27 11.78
C LEU A 87 13.86 1.59 11.99
N ALA A 88 14.17 2.68 12.68
CA ALA A 88 15.53 3.11 13.01
C ALA A 88 16.23 2.28 14.09
N SER A 89 15.53 1.38 14.81
CA SER A 89 16.18 0.49 15.80
C SER A 89 16.86 -0.72 15.17
N ALA A 90 16.62 -0.97 13.88
CA ALA A 90 17.02 -2.17 13.17
C ALA A 90 18.18 -1.94 12.17
N VAL A 91 18.83 -3.01 11.74
CA VAL A 91 19.88 -2.95 10.70
C VAL A 91 19.23 -2.68 9.34
N ASN A 92 19.45 -1.49 8.78
CA ASN A 92 19.05 -1.19 7.41
C ASN A 92 19.99 -1.91 6.42
N LEU A 93 19.42 -2.83 5.62
CA LEU A 93 20.06 -3.66 4.61
C LEU A 93 19.96 -3.06 3.18
N SER A 94 19.38 -1.88 3.03
CA SER A 94 19.39 -1.10 1.78
C SER A 94 19.79 0.38 2.01
N PRO A 95 20.93 0.65 2.68
CA PRO A 95 21.39 2.02 2.95
C PRO A 95 21.68 2.82 1.67
N SER A 96 21.84 2.18 0.51
CA SER A 96 22.05 2.87 -0.78
C SER A 96 20.80 3.61 -1.29
N CYS A 97 19.59 3.14 -0.94
CA CYS A 97 18.36 3.62 -1.58
C CYS A 97 17.17 3.91 -0.66
N TYR A 98 17.20 3.62 0.65
CA TYR A 98 16.00 3.75 1.50
C TYR A 98 15.36 5.16 1.56
N THR A 99 16.13 6.21 1.23
CA THR A 99 15.68 7.61 1.10
C THR A 99 15.35 8.04 -0.34
N ASN A 100 15.34 7.12 -1.31
CA ASN A 100 15.00 7.42 -2.71
C ASN A 100 13.48 7.27 -2.95
N PRO A 101 12.72 8.37 -3.09
CA PRO A 101 11.26 8.28 -3.28
C PRO A 101 10.85 7.69 -4.63
N ARG A 102 11.78 7.50 -5.58
CA ARG A 102 11.48 6.80 -6.85
C ARG A 102 11.48 5.27 -6.71
N GLY A 103 12.01 4.73 -5.61
CA GLY A 103 11.92 3.31 -5.29
C GLY A 103 13.17 2.75 -4.59
N CYS A 104 12.92 1.84 -3.66
CA CYS A 104 13.90 0.98 -3.02
C CYS A 104 13.15 -0.24 -2.50
N PHE A 105 13.48 -1.43 -3.02
CA PHE A 105 12.69 -2.66 -2.83
C PHE A 105 13.52 -3.86 -2.39
N GLN A 106 14.81 -3.84 -2.71
CA GLN A 106 15.72 -4.96 -2.52
C GLN A 106 16.71 -4.70 -1.38
N ILE A 107 17.27 -5.77 -0.85
CA ILE A 107 18.50 -5.77 -0.07
C ILE A 107 19.68 -5.38 -0.98
N ASP A 108 20.56 -4.49 -0.53
CA ASP A 108 21.75 -4.06 -1.29
C ASP A 108 22.71 -5.24 -1.55
N ASN A 109 22.92 -6.08 -0.53
CA ASN A 109 23.83 -7.22 -0.54
C ASN A 109 23.30 -8.34 0.37
N VAL A 110 22.91 -9.49 -0.20
CA VAL A 110 22.36 -10.63 0.55
C VAL A 110 23.36 -11.18 1.59
N THR A 111 24.67 -11.00 1.39
CA THR A 111 25.70 -11.39 2.37
C THR A 111 25.51 -10.70 3.73
N ASP A 112 24.97 -9.48 3.75
CA ASP A 112 24.79 -8.71 4.98
C ASP A 112 23.54 -9.16 5.76
N LEU A 113 22.53 -9.72 5.07
CA LEU A 113 21.44 -10.47 5.70
C LEU A 113 21.93 -11.81 6.25
N VAL A 114 22.74 -12.55 5.49
CA VAL A 114 23.32 -13.84 5.93
C VAL A 114 24.22 -13.66 7.15
N ALA A 115 24.93 -12.53 7.28
CA ALA A 115 25.68 -12.18 8.48
C ALA A 115 24.83 -11.98 9.74
N LEU A 116 23.49 -11.87 9.60
CA LEU A 116 22.52 -11.77 10.68
C LEU A 116 21.72 -13.06 10.92
N GLN A 117 21.95 -14.14 10.16
CA GLN A 117 21.14 -15.37 10.20
C GLN A 117 20.98 -15.93 11.64
N ASP A 118 22.04 -15.92 12.45
CA ASP A 118 22.05 -16.49 13.82
C ASP A 118 21.25 -15.62 14.82
N GLN A 119 20.62 -14.55 14.35
CA GLN A 119 19.77 -13.62 15.10
C GLN A 119 18.34 -13.54 14.54
N ILE A 120 18.03 -14.20 13.41
CA ILE A 120 16.77 -14.10 12.67
C ILE A 120 16.12 -15.48 12.61
N ASP A 121 14.89 -15.58 13.12
CA ASP A 121 14.08 -16.78 13.02
C ASP A 121 13.36 -16.85 11.66
N PHE A 122 12.87 -15.70 11.16
CA PHE A 122 12.19 -15.61 9.85
C PHE A 122 12.56 -14.37 9.04
N VAL A 123 12.70 -14.52 7.73
CA VAL A 123 12.71 -13.40 6.78
C VAL A 123 11.31 -13.24 6.21
N LEU A 124 10.71 -12.07 6.34
CA LEU A 124 9.33 -11.81 5.92
C LEU A 124 9.29 -11.12 4.56
N PHE A 125 8.98 -11.88 3.52
CA PHE A 125 8.79 -11.36 2.16
C PHE A 125 7.31 -11.05 1.96
N ILE A 126 6.92 -9.83 2.32
CA ILE A 126 5.56 -9.30 2.19
C ILE A 126 5.57 -8.38 0.96
N ASP A 127 5.36 -8.96 -0.22
CA ASP A 127 5.48 -8.27 -1.51
C ASP A 127 4.85 -9.08 -2.66
N ASN A 128 4.98 -8.60 -3.89
CA ASN A 128 4.37 -9.21 -5.08
C ASN A 128 5.09 -10.47 -5.61
N GLY A 129 6.15 -10.94 -4.93
CA GLY A 129 6.89 -12.14 -5.28
C GLY A 129 7.82 -12.04 -6.50
N VAL A 130 8.16 -10.84 -7.00
CA VAL A 130 8.97 -10.67 -8.23
C VAL A 130 10.48 -10.54 -7.97
N ASP A 131 10.94 -10.41 -6.72
CA ASP A 131 12.38 -10.27 -6.40
C ASP A 131 13.11 -11.63 -6.36
N GLU A 132 13.85 -11.94 -7.44
CA GLU A 132 14.68 -13.15 -7.57
C GLU A 132 15.67 -13.35 -6.40
N LYS A 133 16.08 -12.28 -5.70
CA LYS A 133 16.99 -12.37 -4.54
C LYS A 133 16.46 -13.25 -3.42
N PHE A 134 15.15 -13.44 -3.28
CA PHE A 134 14.61 -14.34 -2.25
C PHE A 134 14.90 -15.82 -2.51
N LEU A 135 15.24 -16.20 -3.74
CA LEU A 135 15.83 -17.51 -4.03
C LEU A 135 17.25 -17.65 -3.49
N GLU A 136 18.03 -16.56 -3.43
CA GLU A 136 19.34 -16.55 -2.80
C GLU A 136 19.22 -16.61 -1.26
N VAL A 137 18.17 -16.00 -0.69
CA VAL A 137 17.85 -16.06 0.74
C VAL A 137 17.43 -17.47 1.17
N ASP A 138 16.46 -18.09 0.47
CA ASP A 138 16.08 -19.50 0.68
C ASP A 138 17.30 -20.43 0.51
N ALA A 139 18.12 -20.22 -0.52
CA ALA A 139 19.30 -21.04 -0.79
C ALA A 139 20.47 -20.83 0.19
N ALA A 140 20.51 -19.68 0.90
CA ALA A 140 21.43 -19.45 2.01
C ALA A 140 20.97 -20.12 3.32
N GLY A 141 19.73 -20.62 3.38
CA GLY A 141 19.19 -21.36 4.52
C GLY A 141 18.43 -20.53 5.55
N LEU A 142 18.09 -19.27 5.24
CA LEU A 142 17.16 -18.49 6.05
C LEU A 142 15.71 -18.92 5.73
N THR A 143 14.85 -19.02 6.74
CA THR A 143 13.44 -19.38 6.54
C THR A 143 12.64 -18.18 6.05
N VAL A 144 12.21 -18.20 4.80
CA VAL A 144 11.34 -17.14 4.23
C VAL A 144 9.86 -17.45 4.43
N ILE A 145 9.12 -16.53 5.04
CA ILE A 145 7.66 -16.51 5.03
C ILE A 145 7.21 -15.54 3.94
N PHE A 146 6.42 -16.03 2.97
CA PHE A 146 5.84 -15.21 1.91
C PHE A 146 4.39 -14.81 2.19
N VAL A 147 4.10 -13.51 2.11
CA VAL A 147 2.72 -12.98 2.05
C VAL A 147 2.57 -12.22 0.75
N ASP A 148 1.63 -12.67 -0.08
CA ASP A 148 1.37 -12.12 -1.40
C ASP A 148 0.55 -10.82 -1.29
N THR A 149 1.09 -9.73 -1.83
CA THR A 149 0.40 -8.43 -1.83
C THR A 149 -0.53 -8.23 -3.03
N PHE A 150 -0.52 -9.14 -4.01
CA PHE A 150 -1.36 -9.06 -5.21
C PHE A 150 -2.51 -10.08 -5.18
N TYR A 151 -2.26 -11.31 -4.74
CA TYR A 151 -3.22 -12.42 -4.91
C TYR A 151 -3.63 -13.14 -3.64
N GLU A 152 -4.83 -13.72 -3.64
CA GLU A 152 -5.26 -14.70 -2.64
C GLU A 152 -4.46 -16.00 -2.72
N TYR A 153 -4.41 -16.75 -1.61
CA TYR A 153 -3.78 -18.06 -1.60
C TYR A 153 -4.61 -19.08 -2.37
N ASN A 154 -4.07 -19.52 -3.50
CA ASN A 154 -4.52 -20.69 -4.25
C ASN A 154 -3.31 -21.60 -4.48
N GLU A 155 -3.47 -22.91 -4.27
CA GLU A 155 -2.39 -23.90 -4.46
C GLU A 155 -1.86 -23.94 -5.91
N ASN A 156 -2.62 -23.41 -6.87
CA ASN A 156 -2.24 -23.30 -8.27
C ASN A 156 -1.92 -21.86 -8.71
N CYS A 157 -1.88 -20.87 -7.80
CA CYS A 157 -1.46 -19.51 -8.13
C CYS A 157 0.06 -19.34 -8.00
N ARG A 158 0.66 -19.57 -6.83
CA ARG A 158 2.09 -19.29 -6.55
C ARG A 158 2.94 -20.55 -6.44
N ALA A 159 4.10 -20.52 -7.10
CA ALA A 159 5.14 -21.53 -6.99
C ALA A 159 6.03 -21.29 -5.76
N PHE A 160 6.76 -22.34 -5.33
CA PHE A 160 7.78 -22.22 -4.28
C PHE A 160 8.84 -21.14 -4.59
N ASN A 161 9.14 -20.94 -5.87
CA ASN A 161 10.06 -19.92 -6.38
C ASN A 161 9.40 -18.55 -6.65
N TYR A 162 8.29 -18.23 -5.97
CA TYR A 162 7.55 -16.96 -6.00
C TYR A 162 6.85 -16.60 -7.33
N SER A 163 7.23 -17.21 -8.46
CA SER A 163 6.55 -17.04 -9.75
C SER A 163 5.13 -17.59 -9.75
N LEU A 164 4.32 -17.16 -10.71
CA LEU A 164 3.00 -17.75 -10.93
C LEU A 164 3.12 -19.19 -11.49
N ILE A 165 2.14 -20.05 -11.17
CA ILE A 165 1.94 -21.38 -11.75
C ILE A 165 0.91 -21.27 -12.87
N ASP A 166 -0.31 -20.82 -12.53
CA ASP A 166 -1.42 -20.62 -13.43
C ASP A 166 -2.13 -19.29 -13.07
N PRO A 167 -1.94 -18.21 -13.86
CA PRO A 167 -2.60 -16.93 -13.63
C PRO A 167 -4.13 -17.00 -13.61
N SER A 168 -4.75 -18.02 -14.25
CA SER A 168 -6.21 -18.21 -14.24
C SER A 168 -6.75 -18.69 -12.89
N MET A 169 -5.84 -19.11 -12.01
CA MET A 169 -6.07 -19.52 -10.63
C MET A 169 -5.57 -18.50 -9.60
N CYS A 170 -5.02 -17.36 -10.05
CA CYS A 170 -4.67 -16.20 -9.22
C CYS A 170 -5.84 -15.21 -9.22
N TYR A 171 -6.24 -14.79 -8.02
CA TYR A 171 -7.37 -13.89 -7.78
C TYR A 171 -6.87 -12.66 -7.03
N GLY A 172 -7.14 -11.44 -7.51
CA GLY A 172 -6.68 -10.21 -6.88
C GLY A 172 -7.13 -10.11 -5.40
N ARG A 173 -6.32 -9.49 -4.54
CA ARG A 173 -6.53 -9.39 -3.08
C ARG A 173 -6.71 -7.92 -2.63
N SER A 174 -7.58 -7.67 -1.65
CA SER A 174 -7.81 -6.33 -1.11
C SER A 174 -6.77 -5.90 -0.06
N MET A 175 -6.72 -4.61 0.28
CA MET A 175 -5.97 -4.10 1.43
C MET A 175 -6.42 -4.76 2.74
N ILE A 176 -7.73 -5.03 2.88
CA ILE A 176 -8.31 -5.51 4.14
C ILE A 176 -7.94 -6.98 4.36
N ASP A 177 -7.94 -7.80 3.30
CA ASP A 177 -7.47 -9.19 3.37
C ASP A 177 -5.99 -9.27 3.69
N ILE A 178 -5.16 -8.36 3.15
CA ILE A 178 -3.74 -8.28 3.51
C ILE A 178 -3.57 -7.83 4.97
N ALA A 179 -4.35 -6.87 5.47
CA ALA A 179 -4.31 -6.49 6.88
C ALA A 179 -4.73 -7.65 7.81
N ASN A 180 -5.78 -8.40 7.46
CA ASN A 180 -6.17 -9.64 8.15
C ASN A 180 -5.01 -10.66 8.15
N ARG A 181 -4.35 -10.84 7.00
CA ARG A 181 -3.21 -11.75 6.82
C ARG A 181 -1.97 -11.35 7.62
N LEU A 182 -1.75 -10.05 7.81
CA LEU A 182 -0.66 -9.52 8.60
C LEU A 182 -0.93 -9.59 10.11
N GLU A 183 -2.20 -9.58 10.54
CA GLU A 183 -2.58 -9.95 11.91
C GLU A 183 -2.31 -11.44 12.18
N GLU A 184 -2.72 -12.34 11.29
CA GLU A 184 -2.41 -13.79 11.41
C GLU A 184 -0.91 -14.01 11.58
N LEU A 185 -0.09 -13.29 10.79
CA LEU A 185 1.36 -13.35 10.87
C LEU A 185 1.90 -12.78 12.19
N ALA A 186 1.40 -11.64 12.67
CA ALA A 186 1.80 -11.06 13.95
C ALA A 186 1.50 -12.00 15.15
N VAL A 187 0.34 -12.67 15.12
CA VAL A 187 -0.05 -13.69 16.12
C VAL A 187 0.83 -14.94 16.03
N PHE A 188 1.22 -15.37 14.82
CA PHE A 188 2.17 -16.46 14.63
C PHE A 188 3.57 -16.12 15.15
N LEU A 189 4.06 -14.89 14.91
CA LEU A 189 5.38 -14.42 15.33
C LEU A 189 5.50 -14.14 16.84
N GLY A 190 4.42 -14.28 17.61
CA GLY A 190 4.41 -14.03 19.06
C GLY A 190 4.56 -12.56 19.44
N SER A 191 4.08 -11.64 18.60
CA SER A 191 4.10 -10.20 18.85
C SER A 191 3.24 -9.79 20.06
N ASP A 192 3.55 -8.65 20.69
CA ASP A 192 2.79 -8.11 21.84
C ASP A 192 1.49 -7.43 21.34
N VAL A 193 0.56 -8.21 20.81
CA VAL A 193 -0.72 -7.72 20.28
C VAL A 193 -1.59 -7.14 21.41
N ASP A 194 -1.68 -5.81 21.50
CA ASP A 194 -2.71 -5.14 22.29
C ASP A 194 -4.06 -5.34 21.59
N VAL A 195 -4.81 -6.34 22.08
CA VAL A 195 -6.11 -6.76 21.53
C VAL A 195 -7.16 -5.66 21.62
N ASP A 196 -7.12 -4.81 22.65
CA ASP A 196 -8.09 -3.70 22.77
C ASP A 196 -7.76 -2.58 21.78
N ALA A 197 -6.48 -2.20 21.66
CA ALA A 197 -6.03 -1.23 20.68
C ALA A 197 -6.24 -1.70 19.24
N LEU A 198 -5.93 -2.97 18.93
CA LEU A 198 -6.14 -3.54 17.60
C LEU A 198 -7.62 -3.61 17.23
N ASN A 199 -8.50 -4.02 18.16
CA ASN A 199 -9.94 -4.00 17.92
C ASN A 199 -10.47 -2.57 17.73
N MET A 200 -9.94 -1.55 18.41
CA MET A 200 -10.28 -0.15 18.14
C MET A 200 -9.86 0.29 16.72
N GLN A 201 -8.69 -0.14 16.22
CA GLN A 201 -8.31 0.11 14.82
C GLN A 201 -9.28 -0.60 13.84
N LYS A 202 -9.66 -1.86 14.11
CA LYS A 202 -10.65 -2.61 13.31
C LYS A 202 -12.02 -1.93 13.28
N GLN A 203 -12.47 -1.40 14.41
CA GLN A 203 -13.71 -0.61 14.50
C GLN A 203 -13.64 0.62 13.60
N ALA A 204 -12.55 1.40 13.67
CA ALA A 204 -12.36 2.57 12.82
C ALA A 204 -12.28 2.22 11.32
N ALA A 205 -11.64 1.10 10.97
CA ALA A 205 -11.58 0.62 9.58
C ALA A 205 -12.96 0.21 9.06
N CYS A 206 -13.76 -0.47 9.87
CA CYS A 206 -15.14 -0.86 9.53
C CYS A 206 -16.08 0.36 9.40
N GLU A 207 -15.97 1.33 10.31
CA GLU A 207 -16.74 2.59 10.22
C GLU A 207 -16.36 3.38 8.96
N ALA A 208 -15.06 3.47 8.63
CA ALA A 208 -14.60 4.09 7.39
C ALA A 208 -15.09 3.34 6.14
N ALA A 209 -15.07 2.01 6.14
CA ALA A 209 -15.62 1.19 5.05
C ALA A 209 -17.13 1.36 4.87
N SER A 210 -17.90 1.45 5.96
CA SER A 210 -19.34 1.72 5.90
C SER A 210 -19.65 3.13 5.38
N ASN A 211 -18.90 4.14 5.82
CA ASN A 211 -19.05 5.51 5.33
C ASN A 211 -18.69 5.61 3.84
N LEU A 212 -17.65 4.90 3.41
CA LEU A 212 -17.26 4.77 2.00
C LEU A 212 -18.37 4.11 1.17
N THR A 213 -18.97 3.01 1.65
CA THR A 213 -20.11 2.34 1.00
C THR A 213 -21.34 3.25 0.85
N ASP A 214 -21.64 4.08 1.84
CA ASP A 214 -22.73 5.06 1.76
C ASP A 214 -22.39 6.26 0.86
N ALA A 215 -21.10 6.61 0.70
CA ALA A 215 -20.64 7.59 -0.29
C ALA A 215 -20.57 7.01 -1.73
N ALA A 216 -20.28 5.72 -1.88
CA ALA A 216 -20.29 5.02 -3.15
C ALA A 216 -21.70 4.99 -3.78
N ALA A 217 -22.73 4.74 -2.97
CA ALA A 217 -24.13 4.88 -3.37
C ALA A 217 -24.42 6.28 -3.94
N GLN A 218 -23.96 7.33 -3.26
CA GLN A 218 -24.13 8.72 -3.69
C GLN A 218 -23.31 9.04 -4.96
N ALA A 219 -22.12 8.46 -5.13
CA ALA A 219 -21.33 8.58 -6.35
C ALA A 219 -22.08 7.99 -7.55
N HIS A 220 -22.68 6.80 -7.38
CA HIS A 220 -23.56 6.20 -8.39
C HIS A 220 -24.83 7.02 -8.66
N GLU A 221 -25.49 7.59 -7.64
CA GLU A 221 -26.67 8.47 -7.83
C GLU A 221 -26.32 9.78 -8.56
N LYS A 222 -25.13 10.34 -8.34
CA LYS A 222 -24.57 11.47 -9.11
C LYS A 222 -24.13 11.05 -10.52
N GLY A 223 -23.92 9.75 -10.77
CA GLY A 223 -23.31 9.22 -11.99
C GLY A 223 -21.81 9.55 -12.14
N ILE A 224 -21.07 9.66 -11.02
CA ILE A 224 -19.60 9.84 -11.02
C ILE A 224 -18.92 8.54 -11.49
N ARG A 225 -17.85 8.67 -12.28
CA ARG A 225 -16.95 7.55 -12.62
C ARG A 225 -15.52 7.87 -12.20
N ILE A 226 -14.84 6.86 -11.67
CA ILE A 226 -13.50 6.96 -11.08
C ILE A 226 -12.54 6.11 -11.92
N LYS A 227 -11.31 6.57 -12.19
CA LYS A 227 -10.29 5.76 -12.90
C LYS A 227 -8.92 5.87 -12.21
N ASN A 228 -8.20 4.75 -12.16
CA ASN A 228 -6.86 4.65 -11.60
C ASN A 228 -5.80 4.74 -12.72
N ILE A 229 -4.86 5.69 -12.61
CA ILE A 229 -3.83 5.97 -13.62
C ILE A 229 -2.47 6.32 -12.99
N TRP A 230 -1.41 6.22 -13.79
CA TRP A 230 -0.13 6.90 -13.59
C TRP A 230 0.06 7.96 -14.68
N LEU A 231 0.59 9.13 -14.30
CA LEU A 231 0.81 10.27 -15.20
C LEU A 231 2.28 10.45 -15.57
N ALA A 232 2.51 10.93 -16.80
CA ALA A 232 3.81 11.36 -17.31
C ALA A 232 3.75 12.73 -17.99
N VAL A 233 4.92 13.38 -18.05
CA VAL A 233 5.20 14.47 -18.98
C VAL A 233 6.42 14.06 -19.79
N ASN A 234 6.20 13.75 -21.06
CA ASN A 234 7.20 13.29 -22.01
C ASN A 234 7.55 14.41 -23.02
N GLN A 235 8.56 14.20 -23.86
CA GLN A 235 8.97 15.16 -24.90
C GLN A 235 9.05 14.47 -26.28
N ASP A 236 8.66 15.20 -27.33
CA ASP A 236 8.75 14.74 -28.71
C ASP A 236 10.16 14.93 -29.31
N GLU A 237 10.37 14.51 -30.56
CA GLU A 237 11.66 14.69 -31.27
C GLU A 237 12.09 16.17 -31.42
N ASN A 238 11.18 17.12 -31.22
CA ASN A 238 11.42 18.56 -31.28
C ASN A 238 11.66 19.20 -29.90
N GLY A 239 11.52 18.44 -28.81
CA GLY A 239 11.59 18.93 -27.42
C GLY A 239 10.28 19.55 -26.90
N THR A 240 9.17 19.33 -27.59
CA THR A 240 7.82 19.77 -27.18
C THR A 240 7.33 18.84 -26.08
N SER A 241 7.03 19.38 -24.91
CA SER A 241 6.43 18.59 -23.82
C SER A 241 4.98 18.22 -24.13
N TYR A 242 4.60 16.98 -23.85
CA TYR A 242 3.22 16.49 -23.88
C TYR A 242 2.92 15.67 -22.63
N ALA A 243 1.66 15.67 -22.21
CA ALA A 243 1.19 14.78 -21.15
C ALA A 243 0.74 13.44 -21.73
N SER A 244 0.91 12.39 -20.93
CA SER A 244 0.37 11.07 -21.20
C SER A 244 0.04 10.34 -19.90
N LEU A 245 -0.71 9.26 -20.03
CA LEU A 245 -1.09 8.38 -18.92
C LEU A 245 -0.91 6.92 -19.31
N SER A 246 -0.74 6.08 -18.29
CA SER A 246 -1.01 4.65 -18.36
C SER A 246 -2.07 4.34 -17.32
N ASP A 247 -3.09 3.57 -17.70
CA ASP A 247 -4.12 3.15 -16.76
C ASP A 247 -3.79 1.80 -16.10
N TYR A 248 -4.60 1.48 -15.10
CA TYR A 248 -4.54 0.25 -14.34
C TYR A 248 -5.96 -0.25 -14.15
N ASP A 249 -6.16 -1.56 -14.24
CA ASP A 249 -7.46 -2.14 -13.95
C ASP A 249 -7.71 -2.19 -12.43
N PRO A 250 -8.96 -2.03 -11.95
CA PRO A 250 -9.27 -2.18 -10.54
C PRO A 250 -8.85 -3.53 -9.93
N ILE A 251 -8.76 -4.62 -10.72
CA ILE A 251 -8.40 -5.94 -10.19
C ILE A 251 -6.90 -6.13 -9.92
N ASP A 252 -6.02 -5.32 -10.54
CA ASP A 252 -4.56 -5.43 -10.44
C ASP A 252 -3.98 -4.80 -9.16
N LEU A 253 -4.73 -3.87 -8.55
CA LEU A 253 -4.23 -3.01 -7.49
C LEU A 253 -5.09 -3.08 -6.23
N TRP A 254 -4.44 -3.29 -5.09
CA TRP A 254 -5.08 -3.60 -3.81
C TRP A 254 -6.06 -2.52 -3.30
N VAL A 255 -5.88 -1.26 -3.75
CA VAL A 255 -6.62 -0.07 -3.31
C VAL A 255 -7.88 0.11 -4.17
N PRO A 256 -7.78 0.29 -5.51
CA PRO A 256 -8.93 0.17 -6.41
C PRO A 256 -9.81 -1.05 -6.10
N ARG A 257 -9.21 -2.23 -5.91
CA ARG A 257 -9.95 -3.44 -5.56
C ARG A 257 -10.76 -3.30 -4.25
N THR A 258 -10.14 -2.78 -3.18
CA THR A 258 -10.86 -2.53 -1.90
C THR A 258 -12.01 -1.53 -2.07
N LEU A 259 -11.82 -0.51 -2.90
CA LEU A 259 -12.84 0.50 -3.17
C LEU A 259 -14.00 -0.08 -4.00
N GLU A 260 -13.72 -0.97 -4.96
CA GLU A 260 -14.73 -1.67 -5.76
C GLU A 260 -15.53 -2.69 -4.94
N GLU A 261 -14.88 -3.46 -4.05
CA GLU A 261 -15.56 -4.36 -3.10
C GLU A 261 -16.48 -3.63 -2.10
N LEU A 262 -16.25 -2.33 -1.90
CA LEU A 262 -17.07 -1.41 -1.12
C LEU A 262 -18.02 -0.57 -1.99
N GLY A 263 -18.10 -0.86 -3.29
CA GLY A 263 -19.13 -0.40 -4.22
C GLY A 263 -18.80 0.83 -5.07
N MET A 264 -17.54 1.28 -5.14
CA MET A 264 -17.17 2.48 -5.90
C MET A 264 -17.26 2.29 -7.43
N PRO A 265 -17.73 3.31 -8.19
CA PRO A 265 -17.87 3.26 -9.65
C PRO A 265 -16.51 3.41 -10.36
N LEU A 266 -15.68 2.37 -10.29
CA LEU A 266 -14.37 2.31 -10.92
C LEU A 266 -14.46 1.81 -12.37
N LEU A 267 -13.85 2.56 -13.30
CA LEU A 267 -13.76 2.22 -14.71
C LEU A 267 -12.63 1.20 -14.96
N HIS A 268 -12.98 0.11 -15.64
CA HIS A 268 -12.05 -0.95 -16.04
C HIS A 268 -11.20 -0.55 -17.25
N GLY A 269 -10.10 -1.27 -17.47
CA GLY A 269 -9.18 -1.07 -18.60
C GLY A 269 -9.61 -1.82 -19.85
N ASP A 270 -8.75 -1.82 -20.87
CA ASP A 270 -8.70 -2.89 -21.86
C ASP A 270 -7.59 -3.89 -21.46
N THR A 271 -7.58 -5.10 -22.02
CA THR A 271 -6.51 -6.07 -21.75
C THR A 271 -5.26 -5.73 -22.58
N TYR A 272 -4.48 -4.74 -22.11
CA TYR A 272 -3.30 -4.26 -22.81
C TYR A 272 -2.17 -5.32 -22.84
N GLU A 273 -1.88 -5.90 -24.01
CA GLU A 273 -0.77 -6.86 -24.20
C GLU A 273 0.62 -6.24 -23.93
N GLU A 274 0.74 -4.91 -24.01
CA GLU A 274 1.88 -4.11 -23.55
C GLU A 274 1.36 -2.84 -22.86
N TRP A 275 2.01 -2.41 -21.75
CA TRP A 275 1.64 -1.23 -20.94
C TRP A 275 1.35 0.02 -21.80
N GLY A 276 0.06 0.32 -22.02
CA GLY A 276 -0.38 1.34 -22.96
C GLY A 276 -0.05 2.76 -22.49
N GLU A 277 0.77 3.49 -23.25
CA GLU A 277 0.86 4.95 -23.11
C GLU A 277 -0.23 5.61 -23.97
N ILE A 278 -1.18 6.26 -23.32
CA ILE A 278 -2.22 7.08 -23.95
C ILE A 278 -1.77 8.54 -23.84
N THR A 279 -1.31 9.11 -24.96
CA THR A 279 -0.96 10.55 -25.02
C THR A 279 -2.21 11.43 -24.96
N ALA A 280 -2.05 12.71 -24.59
CA ALA A 280 -3.14 13.69 -24.63
C ALA A 280 -3.90 13.71 -25.98
N ASN A 281 -3.18 13.58 -27.11
CA ASN A 281 -3.77 13.52 -28.46
C ASN A 281 -4.61 12.26 -28.74
N GLN A 282 -4.45 11.19 -27.95
CA GLN A 282 -5.30 9.99 -28.00
C GLN A 282 -6.44 10.06 -26.98
N TYR A 283 -6.21 10.73 -25.84
CA TYR A 283 -7.22 10.88 -24.79
C TYR A 283 -8.33 11.86 -25.15
N PHE A 284 -8.02 13.03 -25.72
CA PHE A 284 -9.02 14.03 -26.10
C PHE A 284 -9.47 13.84 -27.56
N VAL A 285 -10.55 13.08 -27.75
CA VAL A 285 -11.01 12.55 -29.05
C VAL A 285 -11.43 13.65 -30.03
N ASP A 286 -11.98 14.76 -29.53
CA ASP A 286 -12.49 15.88 -30.34
C ASP A 286 -11.46 17.01 -30.56
N CYS A 287 -10.22 16.88 -30.03
CA CYS A 287 -9.16 17.86 -30.24
C CYS A 287 -8.38 17.58 -31.54
N GLU A 288 -7.97 18.63 -32.25
CA GLU A 288 -7.03 18.49 -33.38
C GLU A 288 -5.63 18.11 -32.84
N PRO A 289 -4.91 17.15 -33.46
CA PRO A 289 -3.63 16.67 -32.94
C PRO A 289 -2.58 17.79 -32.78
N GLY A 290 -2.15 18.03 -31.54
CA GLY A 290 -1.23 19.11 -31.17
C GLY A 290 -1.90 20.44 -30.76
N ASP A 291 -3.23 20.53 -30.79
CA ASP A 291 -4.03 21.66 -30.26
C ASP A 291 -5.04 21.15 -29.21
N VAL A 292 -4.53 20.40 -28.25
CA VAL A 292 -5.29 19.94 -27.07
C VAL A 292 -5.53 21.12 -26.13
N ASN A 293 -6.78 21.49 -25.92
CA ASN A 293 -7.17 22.64 -25.10
C ASN A 293 -8.57 22.45 -24.46
N GLN A 294 -9.00 23.42 -23.64
CA GLN A 294 -10.27 23.33 -22.89
C GLN A 294 -11.53 23.42 -23.78
N GLU A 295 -11.44 23.91 -25.02
CA GLU A 295 -12.60 24.06 -25.91
C GLU A 295 -13.02 22.72 -26.56
N CYS A 296 -12.11 21.74 -26.61
CA CYS A 296 -12.33 20.40 -27.18
C CYS A 296 -12.34 19.26 -26.14
N ASN A 297 -12.25 19.54 -24.84
CA ASN A 297 -12.17 18.53 -23.76
C ASN A 297 -13.48 17.78 -23.43
N GLY A 298 -14.47 17.80 -24.34
CA GLY A 298 -15.82 17.29 -24.08
C GLY A 298 -16.07 15.83 -24.45
N ASN A 299 -15.13 15.19 -25.15
CA ASN A 299 -15.19 13.79 -25.57
C ASN A 299 -13.82 13.16 -25.29
N THR A 300 -13.78 12.16 -24.42
CA THR A 300 -12.54 11.63 -23.84
C THR A 300 -12.50 10.10 -23.89
N TYR A 301 -11.31 9.52 -23.92
CA TYR A 301 -11.10 8.06 -23.99
C TYR A 301 -11.64 7.32 -22.75
N PHE A 302 -11.51 7.93 -21.56
CA PHE A 302 -12.17 7.49 -20.33
C PHE A 302 -13.11 8.62 -19.83
N PRO A 303 -14.44 8.39 -19.68
CA PRO A 303 -15.37 9.42 -19.22
C PRO A 303 -15.28 9.61 -17.70
N VAL A 304 -14.18 10.19 -17.23
CA VAL A 304 -13.83 10.29 -15.81
C VAL A 304 -14.32 11.57 -15.18
N ASP A 305 -14.92 11.42 -13.99
CA ASP A 305 -15.33 12.51 -13.12
C ASP A 305 -14.37 12.68 -11.91
N PHE A 306 -13.64 11.63 -11.52
CA PHE A 306 -12.62 11.70 -10.46
C PHE A 306 -11.39 10.81 -10.74
N TRP A 307 -10.18 11.37 -10.65
CA TRP A 307 -8.94 10.60 -10.87
C TRP A 307 -8.30 10.06 -9.59
N MET A 308 -7.93 8.78 -9.62
CA MET A 308 -6.98 8.17 -8.71
C MET A 308 -5.61 8.14 -9.38
N ILE A 309 -4.69 9.01 -8.94
CA ILE A 309 -3.40 9.23 -9.60
C ILE A 309 -2.29 8.60 -8.77
N ASP A 310 -1.50 7.71 -9.36
CA ASP A 310 -0.39 7.04 -8.68
C ASP A 310 0.53 8.06 -7.97
N SER A 311 0.84 7.79 -6.69
CA SER A 311 1.62 8.65 -5.80
C SER A 311 2.99 9.09 -6.37
N ARG A 312 3.61 8.31 -7.28
CA ARG A 312 4.82 8.68 -8.06
C ARG A 312 4.61 9.89 -8.97
N SER A 313 3.38 10.12 -9.39
CA SER A 313 2.98 11.02 -10.48
C SER A 313 1.95 12.08 -10.09
N SER A 314 1.26 11.93 -8.96
CA SER A 314 0.31 12.91 -8.43
C SER A 314 0.90 14.32 -8.26
N ARG A 315 2.21 14.40 -7.96
CA ARG A 315 2.96 15.66 -7.85
C ARG A 315 3.21 16.37 -9.19
N LEU A 316 2.88 15.75 -10.32
CA LEU A 316 2.90 16.40 -11.63
C LEU A 316 1.69 17.32 -11.84
N VAL A 317 0.61 17.17 -11.07
CA VAL A 317 -0.63 17.95 -11.26
C VAL A 317 -0.46 19.38 -10.74
N ASP A 318 0.09 20.24 -11.60
CA ASP A 318 0.22 21.68 -11.40
C ASP A 318 -0.46 22.49 -12.53
N ASP A 319 -0.36 23.82 -12.47
CA ASP A 319 -0.91 24.71 -13.49
C ASP A 319 -0.32 24.49 -14.90
N ASN A 320 0.90 23.93 -15.03
CA ASN A 320 1.51 23.61 -16.31
C ASN A 320 0.96 22.29 -16.87
N PHE A 321 0.79 21.27 -16.01
CA PHE A 321 0.16 20.01 -16.39
C PHE A 321 -1.30 20.21 -16.81
N LYS A 322 -2.05 21.09 -16.13
CA LYS A 322 -3.40 21.52 -16.54
C LYS A 322 -3.48 22.17 -17.93
N LEU A 323 -2.37 22.62 -18.51
CA LEU A 323 -2.28 23.06 -19.91
C LEU A 323 -1.96 21.92 -20.89
N LEU A 324 -1.17 20.93 -20.47
CA LEU A 324 -0.82 19.75 -21.29
C LEU A 324 -1.91 18.69 -21.30
N PHE A 325 -2.71 18.62 -20.24
CA PHE A 325 -3.81 17.67 -20.04
C PHE A 325 -5.03 18.42 -19.44
N PRO A 326 -5.78 19.20 -20.24
CA PRO A 326 -6.91 20.00 -19.82
C PRO A 326 -8.18 19.16 -19.56
N ASP A 327 -8.04 18.06 -18.84
CA ASP A 327 -9.14 17.17 -18.45
C ASP A 327 -10.04 17.83 -17.40
N ARG A 328 -11.34 17.58 -17.49
CA ARG A 328 -12.34 18.27 -16.66
C ARG A 328 -12.19 17.97 -15.17
N ALA A 329 -11.91 16.72 -14.79
CA ALA A 329 -11.72 16.35 -13.40
C ALA A 329 -10.42 16.94 -12.85
N ILE A 330 -9.33 16.97 -13.64
CA ILE A 330 -8.08 17.61 -13.23
C ILE A 330 -8.25 19.14 -13.11
N LEU A 331 -8.96 19.78 -14.04
CA LEU A 331 -9.24 21.22 -14.00
C LEU A 331 -10.15 21.63 -12.84
N ALA A 332 -11.08 20.75 -12.43
CA ALA A 332 -11.96 20.94 -11.27
C ALA A 332 -11.31 20.52 -9.92
N ASP A 333 -10.04 20.08 -9.94
CA ASP A 333 -9.34 19.49 -8.79
C ASP A 333 -10.06 18.27 -8.16
N GLN A 334 -10.84 17.54 -8.97
CA GLN A 334 -11.44 16.25 -8.64
C GLN A 334 -10.45 15.11 -8.89
N TRP A 335 -9.40 15.07 -8.07
CA TRP A 335 -8.42 14.01 -8.07
C TRP A 335 -7.83 13.78 -6.68
N TRP A 336 -7.29 12.59 -6.45
CA TRP A 336 -6.44 12.30 -5.30
C TRP A 336 -5.42 11.23 -5.63
N TYR A 337 -4.49 10.95 -4.72
CA TYR A 337 -3.47 9.95 -4.96
C TYR A 337 -3.87 8.54 -4.51
N THR A 338 -3.23 7.55 -5.13
CA THR A 338 -3.37 6.12 -4.83
C THR A 338 -1.98 5.50 -4.66
N PRO A 339 -1.73 4.72 -3.58
CA PRO A 339 -0.48 4.00 -3.44
C PRO A 339 -0.52 2.71 -4.27
N MET A 340 0.19 2.70 -5.40
CA MET A 340 0.22 1.55 -6.33
C MET A 340 1.01 0.38 -5.75
N ASN A 341 0.32 -0.42 -4.94
CA ASN A 341 0.81 -1.60 -4.21
C ASN A 341 2.07 -1.30 -3.37
N ASP A 342 2.03 -0.18 -2.62
CA ASP A 342 3.12 0.35 -1.77
C ASP A 342 2.65 0.91 -0.43
N GLY A 343 3.57 0.95 0.55
CA GLY A 343 3.31 1.50 1.88
C GLY A 343 2.85 0.45 2.90
N PRO A 344 2.66 0.83 4.17
CA PRO A 344 2.11 -0.04 5.20
C PRO A 344 0.64 -0.39 4.94
N LEU A 345 0.23 -1.57 5.38
CA LEU A 345 -1.17 -2.01 5.43
C LEU A 345 -1.53 -2.48 6.83
N SER A 346 -2.47 -1.77 7.45
CA SER A 346 -3.05 -2.09 8.74
C SER A 346 -4.42 -1.43 8.85
N TYR A 347 -5.22 -1.83 9.84
CA TYR A 347 -6.54 -1.24 10.06
C TYR A 347 -6.47 0.29 10.31
N LYS A 348 -5.42 0.79 10.98
CA LYS A 348 -5.11 2.23 11.11
C LYS A 348 -4.98 2.93 9.75
N ILE A 349 -4.19 2.36 8.84
CA ILE A 349 -3.95 2.94 7.51
C ILE A 349 -5.22 2.88 6.66
N ILE A 350 -5.91 1.74 6.65
CA ILE A 350 -7.18 1.54 5.93
C ILE A 350 -8.23 2.55 6.41
N ALA A 351 -8.42 2.70 7.72
CA ALA A 351 -9.35 3.68 8.28
C ALA A 351 -9.04 5.10 7.81
N SER A 352 -7.76 5.49 7.81
CA SER A 352 -7.34 6.84 7.45
C SER A 352 -7.46 7.12 5.95
N TYR A 353 -7.01 6.21 5.09
CA TYR A 353 -7.13 6.34 3.64
C TYR A 353 -8.59 6.33 3.17
N LEU A 354 -9.40 5.37 3.64
CA LEU A 354 -10.83 5.29 3.27
C LEU A 354 -11.61 6.52 3.76
N THR A 355 -11.28 7.08 4.92
CA THR A 355 -11.88 8.35 5.38
C THR A 355 -11.53 9.50 4.43
N GLY A 356 -10.24 9.69 4.11
CA GLY A 356 -9.80 10.72 3.17
C GLY A 356 -10.40 10.58 1.76
N PHE A 357 -10.61 9.34 1.30
CA PHE A 357 -11.27 9.05 0.02
C PHE A 357 -12.75 9.43 0.07
N THR A 358 -13.44 9.02 1.15
CA THR A 358 -14.86 9.30 1.38
C THR A 358 -15.17 10.79 1.36
N GLU A 359 -14.36 11.62 2.02
CA GLU A 359 -14.51 13.08 2.03
C GLU A 359 -14.49 13.67 0.60
N ARG A 360 -13.57 13.19 -0.24
CA ARG A 360 -13.31 13.72 -1.59
C ARG A 360 -14.39 13.29 -2.59
N ILE A 361 -14.78 12.01 -2.60
CA ILE A 361 -15.87 11.52 -3.45
C ILE A 361 -17.23 12.09 -3.03
N SER A 362 -17.43 12.32 -1.73
CA SER A 362 -18.64 13.01 -1.24
C SER A 362 -18.74 14.45 -1.77
N ALA A 363 -17.60 15.15 -1.89
CA ALA A 363 -17.52 16.50 -2.43
C ALA A 363 -17.54 16.60 -3.96
N ALA A 364 -17.13 15.56 -4.68
CA ALA A 364 -17.05 15.55 -6.15
C ALA A 364 -18.42 15.69 -6.84
N GLU A 365 -18.43 16.29 -8.03
CA GLU A 365 -19.58 16.45 -8.92
C GLU A 365 -19.40 15.65 -10.23
N ASN A 366 -20.46 15.55 -11.03
CA ASN A 366 -20.43 14.95 -12.36
C ASN A 366 -20.03 16.01 -13.40
N LEU A 367 -19.00 15.71 -14.20
CA LEU A 367 -18.33 16.62 -15.14
C LEU A 367 -18.42 16.14 -16.60
N GLN A 368 -18.75 14.87 -16.84
CA GLN A 368 -18.84 14.25 -18.17
C GLN A 368 -20.21 13.59 -18.42
N GLU A 369 -20.89 14.02 -19.49
CA GLU A 369 -22.03 13.27 -20.03
C GLU A 369 -21.49 11.95 -20.63
N ALA A 370 -21.84 10.82 -20.00
CA ALA A 370 -21.46 9.49 -20.44
C ALA A 370 -22.69 8.58 -20.50
N THR A 371 -22.64 7.58 -21.37
CA THR A 371 -23.80 6.74 -21.76
C THR A 371 -23.71 5.30 -21.29
N GLU A 372 -22.60 4.97 -20.63
CA GLU A 372 -22.23 3.67 -20.11
C GLU A 372 -23.17 3.29 -18.94
N GLU A 373 -23.98 2.25 -19.14
CA GLU A 373 -24.72 1.60 -18.05
C GLU A 373 -23.76 0.72 -17.22
N CYS A 374 -23.93 0.69 -15.90
CA CYS A 374 -23.13 -0.16 -15.03
C CYS A 374 -23.39 -1.66 -15.31
N THR A 375 -22.40 -2.50 -15.03
CA THR A 375 -22.52 -3.96 -15.18
C THR A 375 -22.93 -4.61 -13.85
N PRO A 376 -24.05 -5.35 -13.78
CA PRO A 376 -24.47 -6.05 -12.56
C PRO A 376 -23.66 -7.35 -12.39
N VAL A 377 -22.51 -7.25 -11.75
CA VAL A 377 -21.60 -8.34 -11.38
C VAL A 377 -21.27 -8.27 -9.89
N ASP A 378 -20.89 -9.41 -9.29
CA ASP A 378 -20.32 -9.45 -7.94
C ASP A 378 -18.80 -9.19 -8.04
N PRO A 379 -18.28 -8.06 -7.50
CA PRO A 379 -16.87 -7.68 -7.61
C PRO A 379 -15.92 -8.60 -6.82
N LYS A 380 -16.46 -9.53 -6.01
CA LYS A 380 -15.71 -10.58 -5.29
C LYS A 380 -15.74 -11.93 -6.01
N SER A 381 -16.52 -12.05 -7.09
CA SER A 381 -16.70 -13.34 -7.75
C SER A 381 -15.42 -13.77 -8.48
N ILE A 382 -15.00 -15.03 -8.30
CA ILE A 382 -13.78 -15.60 -8.90
C ILE A 382 -13.67 -15.35 -10.41
N ALA A 383 -14.78 -15.17 -11.14
CA ALA A 383 -14.77 -14.81 -12.54
C ALA A 383 -14.26 -13.37 -12.80
N HIS A 384 -14.62 -12.42 -11.94
CA HIS A 384 -14.17 -11.02 -11.98
C HIS A 384 -12.70 -10.87 -11.52
N LEU A 385 -12.24 -11.68 -10.57
CA LEU A 385 -10.93 -11.47 -9.91
C LEU A 385 -9.68 -11.92 -10.68
N LYS A 386 -9.81 -12.54 -11.87
CA LYS A 386 -8.74 -13.35 -12.47
C LYS A 386 -7.60 -12.54 -13.06
N ALA A 387 -6.37 -12.87 -12.66
CA ALA A 387 -5.14 -12.27 -13.17
C ALA A 387 -4.65 -12.83 -14.52
N ASP A 388 -5.51 -13.53 -15.29
CA ASP A 388 -5.20 -14.06 -16.62
C ASP A 388 -5.72 -13.18 -17.77
N GLY A 389 -6.22 -11.98 -17.47
CA GLY A 389 -6.88 -11.11 -18.45
C GLY A 389 -8.28 -11.58 -18.86
N SER A 390 -8.88 -12.55 -18.16
CA SER A 390 -10.31 -12.88 -18.29
C SER A 390 -11.16 -12.45 -17.09
N GLY A 391 -10.56 -11.72 -16.14
CA GLY A 391 -11.26 -10.97 -15.11
C GLY A 391 -11.67 -9.56 -15.56
N GLY A 392 -12.12 -8.75 -14.59
CA GLY A 392 -12.54 -7.37 -14.80
C GLY A 392 -13.78 -7.20 -15.68
N LEU A 393 -13.93 -6.00 -16.23
CA LEU A 393 -14.95 -5.61 -17.20
C LEU A 393 -14.28 -5.06 -18.47
N PRO A 394 -15.00 -4.95 -19.59
CA PRO A 394 -14.49 -4.24 -20.77
C PRO A 394 -14.19 -2.76 -20.49
N LEU A 395 -13.35 -2.14 -21.32
CA LEU A 395 -13.03 -0.72 -21.31
C LEU A 395 -14.25 0.18 -21.04
N ASN A 396 -14.11 1.10 -20.07
CA ASN A 396 -15.16 2.00 -19.56
C ASN A 396 -16.37 1.31 -18.90
N GLY A 397 -16.36 -0.02 -18.75
CA GLY A 397 -17.27 -0.73 -17.87
C GLY A 397 -16.95 -0.45 -16.39
N PHE A 398 -17.99 -0.41 -15.56
CA PHE A 398 -17.89 -0.28 -14.11
C PHE A 398 -18.99 -1.11 -13.44
N VAL A 399 -18.73 -1.61 -12.24
CA VAL A 399 -19.65 -2.47 -11.49
C VAL A 399 -20.86 -1.66 -11.01
N CYS A 400 -22.07 -2.24 -11.02
CA CYS A 400 -23.24 -1.62 -10.40
C CYS A 400 -23.17 -1.69 -8.87
N TYR A 401 -23.47 -0.58 -8.19
CA TYR A 401 -23.69 -0.60 -6.74
C TYR A 401 -24.83 -1.57 -6.36
N ASP A 402 -24.48 -2.64 -5.66
CA ASP A 402 -25.42 -3.51 -4.96
C ASP A 402 -24.92 -3.75 -3.53
N ARG A 403 -25.64 -3.21 -2.54
CA ARG A 403 -25.32 -3.35 -1.11
C ARG A 403 -25.34 -4.81 -0.61
N ASN A 404 -25.95 -5.73 -1.37
CA ASN A 404 -25.95 -7.17 -1.06
C ASN A 404 -24.71 -7.90 -1.62
N LEU A 405 -24.01 -7.29 -2.59
CA LEU A 405 -22.77 -7.82 -3.19
C LEU A 405 -21.52 -7.17 -2.60
N ILE A 406 -21.62 -5.99 -2.00
CA ILE A 406 -20.57 -5.41 -1.16
C ILE A 406 -20.12 -6.39 -0.06
N GLN A 407 -18.86 -6.31 0.35
CA GLN A 407 -18.27 -7.23 1.32
C GLN A 407 -18.79 -6.96 2.76
N GLU A 408 -19.93 -7.56 3.12
CA GLU A 408 -20.50 -7.47 4.47
C GLU A 408 -19.48 -7.79 5.58
N GLU A 409 -18.50 -8.65 5.31
CA GLU A 409 -17.39 -9.01 6.20
C GLU A 409 -16.61 -7.79 6.68
N TYR A 410 -16.38 -6.80 5.81
CA TYR A 410 -15.73 -5.54 6.16
C TYR A 410 -16.66 -4.57 6.91
N LEU A 411 -17.98 -4.78 6.81
CA LEU A 411 -19.03 -3.97 7.47
C LEU A 411 -19.50 -4.57 8.81
N LYS A 412 -19.00 -5.76 9.19
CA LYS A 412 -19.32 -6.46 10.45
C LYS A 412 -18.40 -6.02 11.58
N CYS A 413 -18.58 -4.78 12.04
CA CYS A 413 -17.68 -4.16 13.03
C CYS A 413 -17.64 -4.92 14.37
N PRO A 414 -16.48 -4.95 15.09
CA PRO A 414 -16.35 -5.61 16.38
C PRO A 414 -17.39 -5.13 17.42
N ASN A 415 -18.08 -6.07 18.07
CA ASN A 415 -19.11 -5.75 19.06
C ASN A 415 -18.52 -5.24 20.40
N PHE A 416 -18.09 -3.98 20.42
CA PHE A 416 -17.69 -3.30 21.65
C PHE A 416 -18.89 -3.04 22.57
N SER A 417 -19.03 -3.90 23.58
CA SER A 417 -19.72 -3.50 24.82
C SER A 417 -18.83 -2.48 25.53
N ALA A 418 -19.13 -1.19 25.37
CA ALA A 418 -18.43 -0.11 26.06
C ALA A 418 -18.33 -0.42 27.57
N PRO A 419 -17.16 -0.20 28.23
CA PRO A 419 -17.00 -0.48 29.64
C PRO A 419 -18.11 0.17 30.45
N ALA A 420 -18.86 -0.64 31.21
CA ALA A 420 -20.00 -0.15 31.99
C ALA A 420 -19.53 1.00 32.91
N PRO A 421 -20.20 2.17 32.89
CA PRO A 421 -19.70 3.38 33.54
C PRO A 421 -19.48 3.11 35.03
N THR A 422 -18.23 3.20 35.47
CA THR A 422 -17.81 2.84 36.81
C THR A 422 -18.47 3.77 37.82
N THR A 423 -19.41 3.23 38.60
CA THR A 423 -20.26 3.98 39.53
C THR A 423 -19.51 4.57 40.73
N ASP A 424 -18.21 4.33 40.85
CA ASP A 424 -17.32 4.87 41.88
C ASP A 424 -16.64 6.19 41.46
N SER A 425 -17.38 7.07 40.78
CA SER A 425 -17.06 8.51 40.75
C SER A 425 -17.68 9.17 41.98
N PRO A 426 -16.88 9.65 42.96
CA PRO A 426 -17.42 10.34 44.14
C PRO A 426 -18.16 11.62 43.70
N PRO A 427 -19.21 12.07 44.43
CA PRO A 427 -19.98 13.24 44.01
C PRO A 427 -19.12 14.51 43.91
N THR A 428 -18.93 15.01 42.69
CA THR A 428 -18.17 16.23 42.41
C THR A 428 -18.79 17.41 43.14
N ALA A 429 -18.06 17.98 44.11
CA ALA A 429 -18.47 19.19 44.79
C ALA A 429 -18.51 20.37 43.80
N PRO A 430 -19.47 21.31 43.90
CA PRO A 430 -19.65 22.37 42.92
C PRO A 430 -18.46 23.33 42.89
N THR A 431 -17.84 23.47 41.72
CA THR A 431 -16.65 24.30 41.47
C THR A 431 -16.95 25.79 41.65
N PRO A 432 -16.17 26.54 42.46
CA PRO A 432 -16.20 28.00 42.47
C PRO A 432 -15.62 28.58 41.16
N THR A 433 -16.18 29.68 40.68
CA THR A 433 -15.80 30.32 39.41
C THR A 433 -14.59 31.28 39.56
N THR A 434 -14.09 31.75 38.41
CA THR A 434 -13.28 32.96 38.14
C THR A 434 -11.77 32.96 38.46
N ASP A 435 -11.01 32.95 37.35
CA ASP A 435 -10.00 33.96 36.95
C ASP A 435 -8.49 33.82 37.27
N SER A 436 -7.73 34.31 36.28
CA SER A 436 -6.31 34.74 36.26
C SER A 436 -5.21 33.72 35.88
N GLU A 437 -4.80 33.81 34.62
CA GLU A 437 -3.43 33.54 34.15
C GLU A 437 -2.42 34.49 34.84
N PRO A 438 -1.18 34.08 35.15
CA PRO A 438 -0.05 34.64 34.37
C PRO A 438 1.25 33.79 34.26
N THR A 439 1.84 33.79 33.05
CA THR A 439 3.29 33.93 32.76
C THR A 439 4.32 32.88 33.27
N ALA A 440 5.17 32.40 32.36
CA ALA A 440 6.28 31.45 32.61
C ALA A 440 7.63 32.11 32.99
N PRO A 441 8.57 31.34 33.57
CA PRO A 441 10.01 31.59 33.41
C PRO A 441 10.88 30.34 33.16
N THR A 442 11.80 30.43 32.19
CA THR A 442 13.05 29.64 32.04
C THR A 442 14.21 30.33 32.81
N PRO A 443 15.46 29.80 32.92
CA PRO A 443 16.03 28.48 32.54
C PRO A 443 16.87 27.80 33.66
N SER A 444 17.62 26.70 33.38
CA SER A 444 19.12 26.68 33.45
C SER A 444 19.84 25.30 33.61
N VAL A 445 20.45 24.80 32.51
CA VAL A 445 21.87 24.30 32.34
C VAL A 445 22.43 23.07 33.14
N ASP A 446 23.43 22.39 32.51
CA ASP A 446 24.40 21.35 32.96
C ASP A 446 23.96 19.87 33.11
N ALA A 447 24.77 18.82 32.82
CA ALA A 447 26.00 18.67 32.00
C ALA A 447 26.45 17.17 31.81
N THR A 448 27.49 16.95 30.99
CA THR A 448 28.48 15.81 30.94
C THR A 448 28.22 14.49 30.14
N THR A 449 29.18 14.19 29.24
CA THR A 449 29.64 12.89 28.68
C THR A 449 30.83 12.33 29.53
N PRO A 450 31.49 11.14 29.30
CA PRO A 450 31.73 10.33 28.09
C PRO A 450 31.37 8.81 28.29
N THR A 451 31.82 7.74 27.58
CA THR A 451 33.04 7.42 26.77
C THR A 451 32.77 6.33 25.69
N ALA A 452 33.76 5.52 25.25
CA ALA A 452 33.72 4.75 23.99
C ALA A 452 34.53 3.43 23.96
N GLY A 453 34.28 2.60 22.92
CA GLY A 453 35.18 1.52 22.41
C GLY A 453 34.54 0.11 22.26
N ASN A 454 35.03 -0.82 21.42
CA ASN A 454 36.00 -0.75 20.29
C ASN A 454 36.08 -2.09 19.48
N ALA A 455 36.14 -2.04 18.12
CA ALA A 455 36.68 -3.01 17.12
C ALA A 455 36.30 -4.54 17.10
N GLY A 456 36.27 -5.20 15.91
CA GLY A 456 36.11 -6.69 15.88
C GLY A 456 36.01 -7.61 14.62
N SER A 457 36.29 -7.22 13.36
CA SER A 457 36.66 -8.09 12.19
C SER A 457 36.01 -9.50 11.92
N VAL A 458 35.11 -9.59 10.91
CA VAL A 458 35.17 -10.38 9.62
C VAL A 458 36.24 -11.51 9.53
N PRO A 459 35.98 -12.79 9.08
CA PRO A 459 35.76 -13.10 7.64
C PRO A 459 35.07 -14.44 7.13
N THR A 460 34.10 -14.27 6.21
CA THR A 460 33.92 -14.91 4.87
C THR A 460 33.77 -16.43 4.58
N SER A 461 32.93 -16.70 3.56
CA SER A 461 33.04 -17.71 2.44
C SER A 461 32.42 -19.12 2.60
N SER A 462 31.93 -19.82 1.57
CA SER A 462 31.44 -19.47 0.19
C SER A 462 30.85 -20.72 -0.53
N VAL A 463 30.47 -20.59 -1.83
CA VAL A 463 30.07 -21.66 -2.82
C VAL A 463 28.59 -22.10 -2.72
N LEU A 464 27.63 -21.56 -3.50
CA LEU A 464 27.39 -21.65 -4.98
C LEU A 464 27.33 -23.06 -5.58
N ALA A 465 26.16 -23.47 -6.11
CA ALA A 465 25.94 -23.44 -7.58
C ALA A 465 24.61 -24.07 -8.08
N ALA A 466 23.96 -23.32 -8.98
CA ALA A 466 23.24 -23.77 -10.17
C ALA A 466 21.93 -24.60 -10.07
N ARG A 467 20.84 -23.98 -10.53
CA ARG A 467 20.17 -24.39 -11.79
C ARG A 467 19.76 -23.18 -12.63
N VAL A 468 19.42 -23.41 -13.89
CA VAL A 468 19.32 -22.41 -14.97
C VAL A 468 18.14 -22.76 -15.89
N ASN A 469 17.54 -21.73 -16.51
CA ASN A 469 16.41 -21.72 -17.45
C ASN A 469 15.03 -22.09 -16.88
N SER A 470 14.17 -21.08 -16.70
CA SER A 470 13.18 -20.76 -17.75
C SER A 470 12.43 -19.45 -17.47
N MET A 471 13.01 -18.29 -17.82
CA MET A 471 12.25 -17.05 -18.02
C MET A 471 12.67 -16.37 -19.32
N ALA A 472 11.69 -16.12 -20.18
CA ALA A 472 11.79 -15.34 -21.41
C ALA A 472 10.47 -14.57 -21.53
N GLY A 473 10.48 -13.31 -21.09
CA GLY A 473 9.30 -12.46 -20.93
C GLY A 473 9.61 -11.17 -20.17
N THR A 474 10.54 -11.22 -19.20
CA THR A 474 10.81 -10.09 -18.29
C THR A 474 12.25 -9.57 -18.41
N LEU A 475 12.63 -8.99 -19.55
CA LEU A 475 13.87 -8.20 -19.68
C LEU A 475 13.81 -7.22 -20.86
N VAL A 476 14.58 -6.12 -20.77
CA VAL A 476 14.66 -4.95 -21.69
C VAL A 476 13.62 -3.86 -21.38
N MET A 477 14.00 -2.60 -21.09
CA MET A 477 15.31 -2.07 -20.68
C MET A 477 15.14 -0.79 -19.85
N VAL A 478 16.01 -0.57 -18.85
CA VAL A 478 16.27 0.77 -18.32
C VAL A 478 17.38 1.41 -19.15
N LEU A 479 17.06 2.39 -20.00
CA LEU A 479 17.93 3.52 -20.32
C LEU A 479 17.19 4.58 -21.15
N ILE A 480 17.09 5.82 -20.64
CA ILE A 480 17.49 7.03 -21.38
C ILE A 480 17.62 8.24 -20.42
N VAL A 481 18.83 8.81 -20.42
CA VAL A 481 19.24 10.20 -20.18
C VAL A 481 18.57 11.01 -19.05
N ALA A 482 19.37 11.29 -18.01
CA ALA A 482 19.16 12.47 -17.16
C ALA A 482 19.71 13.73 -17.84
N ILE A 483 18.94 14.82 -17.89
CA ILE A 483 19.45 16.16 -18.23
C ILE A 483 18.60 17.28 -17.57
N TYR A 484 19.25 18.02 -16.66
CA TYR A 484 18.86 19.28 -16.00
C TYR A 484 17.63 19.39 -15.08
N LEU A 485 17.97 19.85 -13.85
CA LEU A 485 17.15 20.52 -12.82
C LEU A 485 16.06 19.69 -12.13
#